data_AF-A0A6L3A5E7-F1
#
_entry.id   AF-A0A6L3A5E7-F1
#
_cell.length_a   1.000
_cell.length_b   1.000
_cell.length_c   1.000
_cell.angle_alpha   90.00
_cell.angle_beta   90.00
_cell.angle_gamma   90.00
#
_symmetry.space_group_name_H-M   'P 1'
#
loop_
_entity.id
_entity.type
_entity.pdbx_description
1 polymer ?
#
loop_
_entity_poly.entity_id
_entity_poly.type
_entity_poly.pdbx_seq_one_letter_code
_entity_poly.pdbx_strand_id
1 'polypeptide(L)'
;MLRDEPVATPERSGNSSVLPETSDEASVPEALPESGIAWVGGYNYIVAQEFDGQASQEAESARLFLSENEVPAAVVRLRSGKLATVVLEGFNLKEPTQRRRADLLKEKVARLGSKYFSAGGRYKLEGYFAAYKSGAWE
;
A
#
# COMPACT_ATOMS: atom_id res chain seq x y z
N MET A 1 29.08 19.78 61.82
CA MET A 1 28.35 21.05 62.03
C MET A 1 27.72 21.41 60.68
N LEU A 2 26.53 20.88 60.35
CA LEU A 2 25.18 21.42 60.59
C LEU A 2 24.95 22.85 60.05
N ARG A 3 24.22 22.95 58.92
CA ARG A 3 23.13 23.89 58.57
C ARG A 3 22.29 23.22 57.45
N ASP A 4 21.08 22.72 57.70
CA ASP A 4 19.74 23.38 57.64
C ASP A 4 19.34 23.80 56.19
N GLU A 5 18.60 22.97 55.41
CA GLU A 5 17.11 22.88 55.21
C GLU A 5 16.57 23.86 54.10
N PRO A 6 15.33 23.75 53.53
CA PRO A 6 14.53 22.59 53.07
C PRO A 6 13.76 22.79 51.71
N VAL A 7 13.09 21.70 51.24
CA VAL A 7 11.78 21.58 50.52
C VAL A 7 11.43 22.36 49.21
N ALA A 8 11.01 21.60 48.19
CA ALA A 8 9.77 21.83 47.43
C ALA A 8 9.26 20.55 46.73
N THR A 9 8.01 20.19 47.02
CA THR A 9 7.22 18.99 46.64
C THR A 9 6.43 19.25 45.33
N PRO A 10 6.03 18.22 44.55
CA PRO A 10 5.34 18.38 43.26
C PRO A 10 3.88 18.86 43.37
N GLU A 11 3.46 19.73 42.43
CA GLU A 11 2.04 20.02 42.23
C GLU A 11 1.38 18.99 41.30
N ARG A 12 0.37 18.34 41.88
CA ARG A 12 -0.64 17.50 41.24
C ARG A 12 -1.95 18.28 41.27
N SER A 13 -2.53 18.53 40.11
CA SER A 13 -3.94 18.92 39.92
C SER A 13 -4.49 17.98 38.85
N GLY A 14 -5.47 17.09 39.06
CA GLY A 14 -6.83 17.33 39.60
C GLY A 14 -7.69 17.87 38.44
N ASN A 15 -8.83 17.33 38.02
CA ASN A 15 -9.68 16.26 38.55
C ASN A 15 -10.74 15.85 37.49
N SER A 16 -11.34 14.67 37.70
CA SER A 16 -12.47 13.96 37.07
C SER A 16 -13.63 14.75 36.41
N SER A 17 -14.23 14.18 35.36
CA SER A 17 -15.69 13.91 35.25
C SER A 17 -16.00 12.99 34.04
N VAL A 18 -16.47 11.75 34.26
CA VAL A 18 -17.87 11.24 34.18
C VAL A 18 -18.34 10.87 32.75
N LEU A 19 -18.64 9.58 32.55
CA LEU A 19 -19.26 8.86 31.40
C LEU A 19 -20.79 9.16 31.30
N PRO A 20 -21.64 8.46 30.50
CA PRO A 20 -21.61 7.96 29.11
C PRO A 20 -22.92 8.34 28.32
N GLU A 21 -22.98 8.21 26.98
CA GLU A 21 -24.23 8.02 26.16
C GLU A 21 -23.80 7.83 24.68
N THR A 22 -23.85 6.62 24.12
CA THR A 22 -24.93 5.96 23.33
C THR A 22 -25.35 6.63 22.02
N SER A 23 -25.17 5.82 20.96
CA SER A 23 -26.03 5.63 19.79
C SER A 23 -25.72 6.38 18.50
N ASP A 24 -25.60 5.55 17.46
CA ASP A 24 -25.93 5.77 16.05
C ASP A 24 -25.25 6.92 15.32
N GLU A 25 -24.15 6.61 14.63
CA GLU A 25 -23.98 7.14 13.29
C GLU A 25 -23.46 6.04 12.36
N ALA A 26 -24.42 5.50 11.62
CA ALA A 26 -24.35 5.05 10.23
C ALA A 26 -22.97 4.65 9.69
N SER A 27 -22.91 3.40 9.22
CA SER A 27 -22.06 2.91 8.13
C SER A 27 -21.24 4.00 7.43
N VAL A 28 -20.03 4.24 7.94
CA VAL A 28 -18.98 4.85 7.12
C VAL A 28 -18.71 3.82 6.03
N PRO A 29 -19.03 4.06 4.75
CA PRO A 29 -18.50 3.19 3.72
C PRO A 29 -16.98 3.28 3.88
N GLU A 30 -16.34 2.12 4.04
CA GLU A 30 -14.89 1.98 4.01
C GLU A 30 -14.42 2.46 2.63
N ALA A 31 -14.30 3.78 2.50
CA ALA A 31 -13.83 4.44 1.31
C ALA A 31 -12.36 4.06 1.22
N LEU A 32 -12.07 3.14 0.30
CA LEU A 32 -10.73 2.88 -0.17
C LEU A 32 -10.04 4.24 -0.35
N PRO A 33 -8.83 4.45 0.21
CA PRO A 33 -8.17 5.73 0.13
C PRO A 33 -8.12 6.14 -1.34
N GLU A 34 -8.75 7.26 -1.69
CA GLU A 34 -8.63 7.87 -3.02
C GLU A 34 -7.13 8.01 -3.28
N SER A 35 -6.62 7.14 -4.13
CA SER A 35 -5.20 6.95 -4.24
C SER A 35 -4.64 8.18 -4.96
N GLY A 36 -4.01 9.09 -4.20
CA GLY A 36 -3.34 10.30 -4.69
C GLY A 36 -2.12 10.02 -5.57
N ILE A 37 -2.11 8.90 -6.28
CA ILE A 37 -1.05 8.41 -7.14
C ILE A 37 -1.26 9.02 -8.51
N ALA A 38 -0.43 10.00 -8.85
CA ALA A 38 -0.42 10.59 -10.18
C ALA A 38 0.26 9.66 -11.19
N TRP A 39 -0.53 8.87 -11.91
CA TRP A 39 -0.04 8.00 -12.99
C TRP A 39 0.39 8.83 -14.21
N VAL A 40 1.54 8.48 -14.80
CA VAL A 40 2.13 9.18 -15.94
C VAL A 40 1.67 8.54 -17.24
N GLY A 41 0.93 9.29 -18.05
CA GLY A 41 0.47 8.86 -19.36
C GLY A 41 1.62 8.44 -20.28
N GLY A 42 1.47 7.29 -20.95
CA GLY A 42 2.46 6.77 -21.90
C GLY A 42 3.62 5.98 -21.28
N TYR A 43 3.70 5.91 -19.95
CA TYR A 43 4.66 5.06 -19.24
C TYR A 43 4.09 3.64 -19.08
N ASN A 44 4.99 2.67 -18.91
CA ASN A 44 4.63 1.29 -18.61
C ASN A 44 4.90 1.00 -17.15
N TYR A 45 3.94 0.35 -16.50
CA TYR A 45 4.05 -0.05 -15.11
C TYR A 45 4.03 -1.57 -15.01
N ILE A 46 4.51 -2.09 -13.88
CA ILE A 46 4.48 -3.51 -13.60
C ILE A 46 3.18 -3.82 -12.85
N VAL A 47 2.29 -4.56 -13.50
CA VAL A 47 1.13 -5.18 -12.84
C VAL A 47 1.61 -6.49 -12.24
N ALA A 48 1.72 -6.54 -10.91
CA ALA A 48 2.23 -7.70 -10.19
C ALA A 48 1.27 -8.91 -10.29
N GLN A 49 -0.04 -8.65 -10.14
CA GLN A 49 -1.09 -9.66 -10.22
C GLN A 49 -2.44 -8.99 -10.44
N GLU A 50 -3.32 -9.65 -11.21
CA GLU A 50 -4.75 -9.35 -11.26
C GLU A 50 -5.54 -10.30 -10.36
N PHE A 51 -6.55 -9.77 -9.70
CA PHE A 51 -7.44 -10.48 -8.79
C PHE A 51 -8.88 -10.30 -9.26
N ASP A 52 -9.73 -11.24 -8.87
CA ASP A 52 -11.17 -11.04 -9.03
C ASP A 52 -11.61 -9.79 -8.26
N GLY A 53 -12.67 -9.12 -8.74
CA GLY A 53 -13.12 -7.83 -8.17
C GLY A 53 -13.53 -7.89 -6.69
N GLN A 54 -13.78 -9.09 -6.16
CA GLN A 54 -14.14 -9.36 -4.76
C GLN A 54 -12.95 -9.78 -3.89
N ALA A 55 -11.79 -10.04 -4.48
CA ALA A 55 -10.59 -10.52 -3.78
C ALA A 55 -9.72 -9.35 -3.28
N SER A 56 -10.34 -8.41 -2.57
CA SER A 56 -9.68 -7.20 -2.05
C SER A 56 -8.62 -7.55 -1.01
N GLN A 57 -8.91 -8.52 -0.13
CA GLN A 57 -7.97 -8.93 0.91
C GLN A 57 -6.69 -9.55 0.32
N GLU A 58 -6.81 -10.35 -0.74
CA GLU A 58 -5.66 -10.92 -1.44
C GLU A 58 -4.84 -9.84 -2.17
N ALA A 59 -5.51 -8.89 -2.83
CA ALA A 59 -4.85 -7.77 -3.49
C ALA A 59 -4.08 -6.89 -2.50
N GLU A 60 -4.68 -6.58 -1.35
CA GLU A 60 -4.03 -5.82 -0.27
C GLU A 60 -2.88 -6.61 0.37
N SER A 61 -3.04 -7.92 0.58
CA SER A 61 -1.97 -8.78 1.09
C SER A 61 -0.77 -8.80 0.15
N ALA A 62 -1.00 -8.89 -1.17
CA ALA A 62 0.07 -8.80 -2.16
C ALA A 62 0.74 -7.42 -2.17
N ARG A 63 -0.05 -6.34 -2.08
CA ARG A 63 0.44 -4.95 -2.01
C ARG A 63 1.35 -4.74 -0.79
N LEU A 64 0.90 -5.18 0.39
CA LEU A 64 1.65 -5.11 1.63
C LEU A 64 2.96 -5.89 1.53
N PHE A 65 2.90 -7.15 1.08
CA PHE A 65 4.08 -7.98 0.93
C PHE A 65 5.14 -7.34 0.01
N LEU A 66 4.73 -6.78 -1.13
CA LEU A 66 5.63 -6.07 -2.03
C LEU A 66 6.24 -4.83 -1.36
N SER A 67 5.42 -4.05 -0.64
CA SER A 67 5.85 -2.82 0.03
C SER A 67 6.85 -3.10 1.16
N GLU A 68 6.63 -4.14 1.96
CA GLU A 68 7.55 -4.61 3.00
C GLU A 68 8.90 -5.07 2.41
N ASN A 69 8.93 -5.45 1.14
CA ASN A 69 10.14 -5.86 0.41
C ASN A 69 10.68 -4.75 -0.52
N GLU A 70 10.41 -3.49 -0.19
CA GLU A 70 10.91 -2.30 -0.88
C GLU A 70 10.49 -2.26 -2.36
N VAL A 71 9.26 -2.69 -2.65
CA VAL A 71 8.60 -2.52 -3.94
C VAL A 71 7.26 -1.82 -3.69
N PRO A 72 7.24 -0.49 -3.68
CA PRO A 72 6.01 0.27 -3.47
C PRO A 72 4.97 -0.10 -4.53
N ALA A 73 3.78 -0.47 -4.07
CA ALA A 73 2.67 -0.87 -4.93
C ALA A 73 1.34 -0.29 -4.43
N ALA A 74 0.37 -0.19 -5.33
CA ALA A 74 -1.01 0.15 -5.03
C ALA A 74 -1.95 -0.91 -5.56
N VAL A 75 -3.09 -1.07 -4.90
CA VAL A 75 -4.23 -1.80 -5.46
C VAL A 75 -5.06 -0.80 -6.24
N VAL A 76 -5.36 -1.13 -7.50
CA VAL A 76 -6.23 -0.33 -8.37
C VAL A 76 -7.35 -1.20 -8.89
N ARG A 77 -8.49 -0.59 -9.20
CA ARG A 77 -9.56 -1.22 -9.95
C ARG A 77 -9.34 -1.00 -11.44
N LEU A 78 -9.33 -2.09 -12.19
CA LEU A 78 -9.28 -2.05 -13.65
C LEU A 78 -10.69 -1.80 -14.20
N ARG A 79 -10.78 -1.23 -15.41
CA ARG A 79 -12.06 -1.09 -16.14
C ARG A 79 -12.83 -2.40 -16.34
N SER A 80 -12.13 -3.54 -16.28
CA SER A 80 -12.76 -4.87 -16.33
C SER A 80 -13.52 -5.25 -15.06
N GLY A 81 -13.45 -4.44 -14.00
CA GLY A 81 -13.99 -4.73 -12.67
C GLY A 81 -13.06 -5.58 -11.80
N LYS A 82 -11.92 -6.04 -12.34
CA LYS A 82 -10.88 -6.73 -11.57
C LYS A 82 -10.09 -5.76 -10.70
N LEU A 83 -9.47 -6.31 -9.65
CA LEU A 83 -8.45 -5.58 -8.89
C LEU A 83 -7.07 -5.94 -9.43
N ALA A 84 -6.12 -5.02 -9.33
CA ALA A 84 -4.75 -5.27 -9.71
C ALA A 84 -3.80 -4.63 -8.72
N THR A 85 -2.75 -5.36 -8.33
CA THR A 85 -1.64 -4.77 -7.59
C THR A 85 -0.61 -4.26 -8.59
N VAL A 86 -0.41 -2.95 -8.63
CA VAL A 86 0.45 -2.25 -9.60
C VAL A 86 1.61 -1.58 -8.87
N VAL A 87 2.83 -1.81 -9.33
CA VAL A 87 4.04 -1.15 -8.81
C VAL A 87 4.00 0.33 -9.17
N LEU A 88 4.35 1.20 -8.24
CA LEU A 88 4.23 2.66 -8.40
C LEU A 88 5.26 3.25 -9.39
N GLU A 89 6.39 2.58 -9.60
CA GLU A 89 7.40 3.03 -10.55
C GLU A 89 6.97 2.73 -11.99
N GLY A 90 6.81 3.79 -12.79
CA GLY A 90 6.57 3.71 -14.22
C GLY A 90 7.85 3.90 -15.03
N PHE A 91 7.90 3.30 -16.22
CA PHE A 91 9.06 3.33 -17.10
C PHE A 91 8.69 3.69 -18.54
N ASN A 92 9.52 4.54 -19.15
CA ASN A 92 9.55 4.69 -20.59
C ASN A 92 10.40 3.57 -21.21
N LEU A 93 9.76 2.48 -21.64
CA LEU A 93 10.47 1.32 -22.23
C LEU A 93 11.10 1.60 -23.61
N LYS A 94 10.92 2.80 -24.18
CA LYS A 94 11.66 3.25 -25.37
C LYS A 94 13.08 3.71 -25.02
N GLU A 95 13.33 4.09 -23.77
CA GLU A 95 14.65 4.48 -23.30
C GLU A 95 15.41 3.25 -22.77
N PRO A 96 16.60 2.91 -23.31
CA PRO A 96 17.33 1.68 -22.95
C PRO A 96 17.66 1.58 -21.46
N THR A 97 18.04 2.69 -20.84
CA THR A 97 18.37 2.75 -19.40
C THR A 97 17.15 2.42 -18.54
N GLN A 98 16.00 3.03 -18.85
CA GLN A 98 14.76 2.76 -18.12
C GLN A 98 14.25 1.34 -18.37
N ARG A 99 14.36 0.83 -19.60
CA ARG A 99 14.00 -0.57 -19.91
C ARG A 99 14.79 -1.54 -19.05
N ARG A 100 16.11 -1.38 -18.96
CA ARG A 100 16.95 -2.25 -18.12
C ARG A 100 16.53 -2.22 -16.65
N ARG A 101 16.20 -1.04 -16.10
CA ARG A 101 15.67 -0.95 -14.72
C ARG A 101 14.31 -1.61 -14.57
N ALA A 102 13.43 -1.43 -15.55
CA ALA A 102 12.10 -2.02 -15.56
C ALA A 102 12.19 -3.56 -15.56
N ASP A 103 13.08 -4.13 -16.38
CA ASP A 103 13.29 -5.57 -16.44
C ASP A 103 13.86 -6.12 -15.11
N LEU A 104 14.85 -5.43 -14.52
CA LEU A 104 15.39 -5.81 -13.20
C LEU A 104 14.32 -5.73 -12.10
N LEU A 105 13.48 -4.70 -12.11
CA LEU A 105 12.39 -4.57 -11.15
C LEU A 105 11.32 -5.65 -11.36
N LYS A 106 10.99 -5.98 -12.60
CA LYS A 106 10.08 -7.08 -12.92
C LYS A 106 10.62 -8.42 -12.43
N GLU A 107 11.91 -8.69 -12.63
CA GLU A 107 12.56 -9.89 -12.07
C GLU A 107 12.54 -9.91 -10.53
N LYS A 108 12.73 -8.75 -9.88
CA LYS A 108 12.56 -8.61 -8.42
C LYS A 108 11.12 -8.97 -8.01
N VAL A 109 10.11 -8.43 -8.70
CA VAL A 109 8.69 -8.73 -8.45
C VAL A 109 8.41 -10.22 -8.61
N ALA A 110 8.84 -10.86 -9.70
CA ALA A 110 8.63 -12.29 -9.93
C ALA A 110 9.25 -13.17 -8.83
N ARG A 111 10.46 -12.81 -8.37
CA ARG A 111 11.15 -13.50 -7.27
C ARG A 111 10.42 -13.32 -5.95
N LEU A 112 9.94 -12.12 -5.65
CA LEU A 112 9.12 -11.83 -4.49
C LEU A 112 7.77 -12.57 -4.57
N GLY A 113 7.14 -12.62 -5.74
CA GLY A 113 5.91 -13.36 -5.97
C GLY A 113 6.04 -14.85 -5.69
N SER A 114 7.18 -15.44 -6.05
CA SER A 114 7.50 -16.83 -5.69
C SER A 114 7.63 -17.02 -4.18
N LYS A 115 8.29 -16.08 -3.47
CA LYS A 115 8.40 -16.11 -2.01
C LYS A 115 7.04 -15.92 -1.32
N TYR A 116 6.21 -15.00 -1.81
CA TYR A 116 4.85 -14.76 -1.33
C TYR A 116 4.02 -16.04 -1.41
N PHE A 117 4.05 -16.73 -2.55
CA PHE A 117 3.36 -18.00 -2.74
C PHE A 117 3.88 -19.09 -1.78
N SER A 118 5.21 -19.21 -1.63
CA SER A 118 5.81 -20.15 -0.66
C SER A 118 5.46 -19.84 0.80
N ALA A 119 5.17 -18.59 1.14
CA ALA A 119 4.74 -18.15 2.47
C ALA A 119 3.24 -18.36 2.73
N GLY A 120 2.51 -19.01 1.82
CA GLY A 120 1.07 -19.26 1.92
C GLY A 120 0.19 -18.28 1.14
N GLY A 121 0.79 -17.38 0.37
CA GLY A 121 0.08 -16.51 -0.56
C GLY A 121 -0.62 -17.33 -1.66
N ARG A 122 -1.83 -16.93 -2.04
CA ARG A 122 -2.68 -17.68 -2.98
C ARG A 122 -2.19 -17.62 -4.43
N TYR A 123 -1.46 -16.57 -4.80
CA TYR A 123 -1.06 -16.28 -6.17
C TYR A 123 0.46 -16.15 -6.29
N LYS A 124 1.01 -16.54 -7.44
CA LYS A 124 2.38 -16.22 -7.82
C LYS A 124 2.37 -14.86 -8.49
N LEU A 125 2.98 -13.86 -7.88
CA LEU A 125 3.06 -12.50 -8.45
C LEU A 125 4.11 -12.48 -9.57
N GLU A 126 3.71 -12.89 -10.78
CA GLU A 126 4.66 -13.03 -11.91
C GLU A 126 5.10 -11.69 -12.48
N GLY A 127 4.25 -10.66 -12.38
CA GLY A 127 4.54 -9.34 -12.92
C GLY A 127 4.49 -9.30 -14.46
N TYR A 128 3.73 -8.38 -15.03
CA TYR A 128 3.78 -8.08 -16.45
C TYR A 128 3.72 -6.56 -16.70
N PHE A 129 4.19 -6.12 -17.87
CA PHE A 129 4.16 -4.70 -18.22
C PHE A 129 2.81 -4.31 -18.81
N ALA A 130 2.22 -3.25 -18.27
CA ALA A 130 1.03 -2.62 -18.82
C ALA A 130 1.29 -1.13 -19.05
N ALA A 131 1.00 -0.64 -20.26
CA ALA A 131 1.04 0.78 -20.54
C ALA A 131 -0.16 1.47 -19.86
N TYR A 132 0.10 2.52 -19.08
CA TYR A 132 -0.96 3.31 -18.50
C TYR A 132 -1.65 4.15 -19.58
N LYS A 133 -2.98 4.05 -19.62
CA LYS A 133 -3.87 4.89 -20.43
C LYS A 133 -4.77 5.66 -19.47
N SER A 134 -5.07 6.91 -19.77
CA SER A 134 -5.90 7.77 -18.92
C SER A 134 -7.23 7.08 -18.56
N GLY A 135 -7.53 7.04 -17.26
CA GLY A 135 -8.71 6.41 -16.68
C GLY A 135 -8.74 4.88 -16.81
N ALA A 136 -7.61 4.22 -17.07
CA ALA A 136 -7.55 2.75 -17.09
C ALA A 136 -7.61 2.13 -15.69
N TRP A 137 -7.15 2.89 -14.69
CA TRP A 137 -7.00 2.50 -13.28
C TRP A 137 -7.70 3.54 -12.42
N GLU A 138 -8.48 3.06 -11.45
CA GLU A 138 -9.23 3.83 -10.46
C GLU A 138 -8.90 3.36 -9.04
#